data_AF-A0A8B5XF15-F1
#
_entry.id   AF-A0A8B5XF15-F1
#
_cell.length_a   1.000
_cell.length_b   1.000
_cell.length_c   1.000
_cell.angle_alpha   90.00
_cell.angle_beta   90.00
_cell.angle_gamma   90.00
#
_symmetry.space_group_name_H-M   'P 1'
#
loop_
_entity.id
_entity.type
_entity.pdbx_description
1 polymer ?
#
loop_
_entity_poly.entity_id
_entity_poly.type
_entity_poly.pdbx_seq_one_letter_code
_entity_poly.pdbx_strand_id
1 'polypeptide(L)'
;MATSEYLKLFNSVGTPPSSESQWEEWVSASKTRNFLSDDPLLDWLNLYGSNRGFQRDDEFLIYDSRTDFTEFILEQGRRFETAVVKYIDSMWKVVTVATVPSEIRNVETAAKTFELMGEGSPIIHQGVLFDPPSKTYGAPDLLVRSDYLDEIFPDAIDREVELGASPNLGSQEWYYLAVDIKFTTLKLVKSGDLGDSGSNPSYKTQLLIYNRALGWTQGKTPDHSFLLGRGWTQQSRRGSNCMERLAPVSQNGETRKRSIGELADDAAHWMRQVRLEGDDWEVVPEPTRPELYPNMGNKQDSPWQHAKKCIAEELNELTALWNVGVEKRNVAHQSGILKWSDPKCTAEAVGVTGSKQGPILQAILDVNQAGEGIPVRPERIQSVDEGWRTIAPLEFYVDFETVSDLADDFSNIPTRGGQPLIFMIGCGHIENGQWKFKCFVADAINESSEANIIDNWLSYMTKASGREIAGLQSTPVIHWSQAEPSSFEKAYNSARSRHSADSWPDLKWFDFWKKVVTAEPVVVKGAMGFGLKEFANALHFHGLIETRWEGNSLDGLGAMVGAWWSHEEAMTRAVTLEKIKL
;
A
#
# COMPACT_ATOMS: atom_id res chain seq x y z
N MET A 1 24.18 37.38 1.11
CA MET A 1 25.14 36.94 2.15
C MET A 1 24.90 35.48 2.49
N ALA A 2 23.65 35.04 2.70
CA ALA A 2 23.29 33.66 3.00
C ALA A 2 23.79 32.62 1.97
N THR A 3 23.65 32.85 0.65
CA THR A 3 24.21 31.94 -0.37
C THR A 3 25.73 31.77 -0.24
N SER A 4 26.45 32.83 0.12
CA SER A 4 27.89 32.75 0.34
C SER A 4 28.23 31.96 1.61
N GLU A 5 27.41 32.03 2.65
CA GLU A 5 27.60 31.28 3.90
C GLU A 5 27.26 29.80 3.72
N TYR A 6 26.15 29.50 3.06
CA TYR A 6 25.78 28.13 2.71
C TYR A 6 26.83 27.46 1.81
N LEU A 7 27.34 28.19 0.79
CA LEU A 7 28.43 27.68 -0.04
C LEU A 7 29.73 27.49 0.75
N LYS A 8 30.04 28.34 1.75
CA LYS A 8 31.19 28.13 2.64
C LYS A 8 31.01 26.86 3.47
N LEU A 9 29.81 26.62 4.01
CA LEU A 9 29.48 25.39 4.73
C LEU A 9 29.65 24.17 3.82
N PHE A 10 29.08 24.21 2.61
CA PHE A 10 29.21 23.13 1.63
C PHE A 10 30.67 22.85 1.27
N ASN A 11 31.44 23.90 0.94
CA ASN A 11 32.86 23.83 0.58
C ASN A 11 33.77 23.28 1.69
N SER A 12 33.30 23.20 2.94
CA SER A 12 34.05 22.56 4.02
C SER A 12 34.11 21.02 3.90
N VAL A 13 33.18 20.42 3.16
CA VAL A 13 33.05 18.96 2.99
C VAL A 13 33.09 18.51 1.53
N GLY A 14 33.02 19.43 0.56
CA GLY A 14 33.11 19.15 -0.87
C GLY A 14 32.56 20.29 -1.71
N THR A 15 32.45 20.13 -3.03
CA THR A 15 31.78 21.13 -3.88
C THR A 15 30.36 20.69 -4.21
N PRO A 16 29.39 21.62 -4.30
CA PRO A 16 28.05 21.26 -4.76
C PRO A 16 28.08 20.62 -6.16
N PRO A 17 27.22 19.61 -6.42
CA PRO A 17 27.09 19.03 -7.76
C PRO A 17 26.60 20.08 -8.76
N SER A 18 27.24 20.11 -9.93
CA SER A 18 27.05 21.13 -10.99
C SER A 18 26.75 20.54 -12.37
N SER A 19 26.80 19.21 -12.52
CA SER A 19 26.46 18.48 -13.75
C SER A 19 25.60 17.26 -13.45
N GLU A 20 24.86 16.77 -14.45
CA GLU A 20 24.06 15.53 -14.31
C GLU A 20 24.90 14.34 -13.84
N SER A 21 26.11 14.16 -14.38
CA SER A 21 27.01 13.09 -13.96
C SER A 21 27.41 13.15 -12.48
N GLN A 22 27.56 14.36 -11.92
CA GLN A 22 27.81 14.50 -10.48
C GLN A 22 26.56 14.17 -9.66
N TRP A 23 25.39 14.51 -10.17
CA TRP A 23 24.11 14.20 -9.54
C TRP A 23 23.73 12.72 -9.60
N GLU A 24 24.28 11.94 -10.53
CA GLU A 24 24.12 10.47 -10.56
C GLU A 24 24.65 9.81 -9.28
N GLU A 25 25.66 10.40 -8.64
CA GLU A 25 26.17 9.95 -7.34
C GLU A 25 25.26 10.32 -6.16
N TRP A 26 24.36 11.29 -6.35
CA TRP A 26 23.45 11.77 -5.31
C TRP A 26 22.12 11.02 -5.36
N VAL A 27 21.60 10.63 -4.19
CA VAL A 27 20.34 9.87 -4.11
C VAL A 27 19.30 10.65 -3.34
N SER A 28 18.14 10.88 -3.96
CA SER A 28 17.02 11.53 -3.27
C SER A 28 16.41 10.57 -2.24
N ALA A 29 15.94 11.10 -1.12
CA ALA A 29 15.33 10.30 -0.06
C ALA A 29 14.21 9.38 -0.58
N SER A 30 13.39 9.88 -1.51
CA SER A 30 12.29 9.13 -2.14
C SER A 30 12.73 7.93 -3.01
N LYS A 31 13.95 7.95 -3.56
CA LYS A 31 14.47 6.86 -4.41
C LYS A 31 14.95 5.64 -3.61
N THR A 32 14.92 5.69 -2.28
CA THR A 32 15.23 4.53 -1.43
C THR A 32 14.05 3.57 -1.25
N ARG A 33 12.84 3.96 -1.66
CA ARG A 33 11.60 3.24 -1.35
C ARG A 33 11.58 1.78 -1.80
N ASN A 34 11.91 1.50 -3.06
CA ASN A 34 11.73 0.16 -3.65
C ASN A 34 12.66 -0.87 -3.00
N PHE A 35 13.90 -0.48 -2.72
CA PHE A 35 14.83 -1.29 -1.93
C PHE A 35 14.24 -1.66 -0.56
N LEU A 36 13.62 -0.70 0.14
CA LEU A 36 13.01 -0.91 1.47
C LEU A 36 11.69 -1.68 1.41
N SER A 37 11.04 -1.72 0.25
CA SER A 37 9.89 -2.57 -0.03
C SER A 37 10.28 -4.00 -0.43
N ASP A 38 11.57 -4.36 -0.31
CA ASP A 38 12.15 -5.63 -0.75
C ASP A 38 11.83 -5.93 -2.23
N ASP A 39 11.74 -4.91 -3.09
CA ASP A 39 11.49 -5.06 -4.54
C ASP A 39 12.42 -4.14 -5.38
N PRO A 40 13.75 -4.21 -5.18
CA PRO A 40 14.71 -3.35 -5.91
C PRO A 40 14.73 -3.55 -7.43
N LEU A 41 14.19 -4.67 -7.94
CA LEU A 41 13.90 -4.86 -9.37
C LEU A 41 13.15 -3.66 -9.98
N LEU A 42 12.25 -3.02 -9.23
CA LEU A 42 11.50 -1.85 -9.70
C LEU A 42 12.41 -0.65 -10.00
N ASP A 43 13.52 -0.48 -9.28
CA ASP A 43 14.50 0.58 -9.58
C ASP A 43 15.21 0.32 -10.90
N TRP A 44 15.53 -0.94 -11.18
CA TRP A 44 16.13 -1.36 -12.45
C TRP A 44 15.13 -1.19 -13.60
N LEU A 45 13.88 -1.63 -13.44
CA LEU A 45 12.83 -1.47 -14.46
C LEU A 45 12.58 0.01 -14.76
N ASN A 46 12.61 0.89 -13.75
CA ASN A 46 12.45 2.33 -13.94
C ASN A 46 13.55 2.97 -14.82
N LEU A 47 14.77 2.41 -14.85
CA LEU A 47 15.88 2.95 -15.65
C LEU A 47 16.06 2.20 -16.99
N TYR A 48 15.86 0.89 -16.99
CA TYR A 48 16.26 0.01 -18.11
C TYR A 48 15.10 -0.79 -18.72
N GLY A 49 13.95 -0.90 -18.03
CA GLY A 49 12.85 -1.79 -18.41
C GLY A 49 12.41 -1.64 -19.87
N SER A 50 12.04 -0.41 -20.27
CA SER A 50 11.61 -0.12 -21.65
C SER A 50 12.69 -0.42 -22.69
N ASN A 51 13.95 -0.06 -22.42
CA ASN A 51 15.07 -0.34 -23.33
C ASN A 51 15.37 -1.84 -23.44
N ARG A 52 14.96 -2.63 -22.43
CA ARG A 52 15.07 -4.08 -22.35
C ARG A 52 13.82 -4.81 -22.86
N GLY A 53 12.85 -4.08 -23.42
CA GLY A 53 11.65 -4.63 -24.05
C GLY A 53 10.48 -4.88 -23.09
N PHE A 54 10.58 -4.47 -21.83
CA PHE A 54 9.45 -4.50 -20.91
C PHE A 54 8.55 -3.27 -21.14
N GLN A 55 7.25 -3.51 -21.27
CA GLN A 55 6.25 -2.45 -21.44
C GLN A 55 5.68 -2.04 -20.10
N ARG A 56 5.44 -0.73 -19.92
CA ARG A 56 4.78 -0.22 -18.71
C ARG A 56 3.27 -0.47 -18.77
N ASP A 57 2.64 -0.64 -17.61
CA ASP A 57 1.21 -0.89 -17.47
C ASP A 57 0.36 0.24 -18.08
N ASP A 58 0.84 1.49 -17.98
CA ASP A 58 0.19 2.70 -18.50
C ASP A 58 0.34 2.88 -20.02
N GLU A 59 1.11 2.02 -20.69
CA GLU A 59 1.31 2.03 -22.15
C GLU A 59 0.44 1.01 -22.89
N PHE A 60 -0.27 0.12 -22.19
CA PHE A 60 -1.17 -0.84 -22.83
C PHE A 60 -2.45 -0.18 -23.36
N LEU A 61 -2.96 -0.65 -24.50
CA LEU A 61 -4.22 -0.13 -25.09
C LEU A 61 -5.46 -0.30 -24.20
N ILE A 62 -5.41 -1.24 -23.26
CA ILE A 62 -6.48 -1.54 -22.31
C ILE A 62 -6.37 -0.72 -21.01
N TYR A 63 -5.33 0.10 -20.86
CA TYR A 63 -5.15 0.95 -19.69
C TYR A 63 -6.23 2.04 -19.63
N ASP A 64 -6.75 2.26 -18.42
CA ASP A 64 -7.73 3.31 -18.13
C ASP A 64 -7.37 4.00 -16.82
N SER A 65 -6.86 5.23 -16.91
CA SER A 65 -6.46 6.04 -15.76
C SER A 65 -7.59 6.32 -14.78
N ARG A 66 -8.86 6.24 -15.22
CA ARG A 66 -10.03 6.37 -14.32
C ARG A 66 -10.16 5.21 -13.33
N THR A 67 -9.32 4.19 -13.49
CA THR A 67 -9.31 2.98 -12.68
C THR A 67 -7.93 2.71 -12.06
N ASP A 68 -6.97 3.63 -12.22
CA ASP A 68 -5.64 3.49 -11.64
C ASP A 68 -5.64 3.93 -10.16
N PHE A 69 -5.50 2.96 -9.26
CA PHE A 69 -5.43 3.22 -7.82
C PHE A 69 -4.16 3.93 -7.38
N THR A 70 -3.04 3.67 -8.05
CA THR A 70 -1.77 4.34 -7.71
C THR A 70 -1.85 5.82 -8.07
N GLU A 71 -2.32 6.15 -9.27
CA GLU A 71 -2.54 7.53 -9.70
C GLU A 71 -3.50 8.26 -8.75
N PHE A 72 -4.62 7.62 -8.41
CA PHE A 72 -5.59 8.15 -7.47
C PHE A 72 -4.99 8.44 -6.09
N ILE A 73 -4.23 7.51 -5.49
CA ILE A 73 -3.65 7.70 -4.15
C ILE A 73 -2.54 8.75 -4.14
N LEU A 74 -1.74 8.83 -5.21
CA LEU A 74 -0.75 9.89 -5.34
C LEU A 74 -1.41 11.27 -5.40
N GLU A 75 -2.52 11.39 -6.13
CA GLU A 75 -3.27 12.64 -6.21
C GLU A 75 -3.95 13.00 -4.89
N GLN A 76 -4.59 12.04 -4.21
CA GLN A 76 -5.10 12.24 -2.85
C GLN A 76 -4.01 12.64 -1.87
N GLY A 77 -2.80 12.10 -2.03
CA GLY A 77 -1.59 12.49 -1.30
C GLY A 77 -1.29 13.98 -1.42
N ARG A 78 -1.19 14.49 -2.66
CA ARG A 78 -0.91 15.91 -2.93
C ARG A 78 -2.02 16.83 -2.43
N ARG A 79 -3.27 16.43 -2.61
CA ARG A 79 -4.44 17.19 -2.12
C ARG A 79 -4.46 17.25 -0.59
N PHE A 80 -4.16 16.14 0.09
CA PHE A 80 -4.05 16.09 1.54
C PHE A 80 -2.92 16.99 2.05
N GLU A 81 -1.72 16.89 1.49
CA GLU A 81 -0.58 17.75 1.82
C GLU A 81 -0.95 19.24 1.65
N THR A 82 -1.50 19.60 0.50
CA THR A 82 -1.94 20.98 0.21
C THR A 82 -2.97 21.47 1.23
N ALA A 83 -3.94 20.63 1.57
CA ALA A 83 -4.96 20.98 2.54
C ALA A 83 -4.36 21.17 3.95
N VAL A 84 -3.47 20.27 4.40
CA VAL A 84 -2.78 20.37 5.69
C VAL A 84 -1.95 21.63 5.76
N VAL A 85 -1.15 21.92 4.72
CA VAL A 85 -0.31 23.11 4.64
C VAL A 85 -1.16 24.37 4.70
N LYS A 86 -2.26 24.44 3.96
CA LYS A 86 -3.22 25.56 4.01
C LYS A 86 -3.86 25.73 5.38
N TYR A 87 -4.22 24.62 6.04
CA TYR A 87 -4.77 24.65 7.38
C TYR A 87 -3.75 25.21 8.39
N ILE A 88 -2.50 24.73 8.35
CA ILE A 88 -1.41 25.22 9.20
C ILE A 88 -1.11 26.71 8.92
N ASP A 89 -1.04 27.12 7.65
CA ASP A 89 -0.78 28.51 7.24
C ASP A 89 -1.82 29.51 7.76
N SER A 90 -3.06 29.04 7.98
CA SER A 90 -4.11 29.88 8.56
C SER A 90 -3.87 30.26 10.03
N MET A 91 -2.97 29.54 10.72
CA MET A 91 -2.62 29.75 12.12
C MET A 91 -1.18 30.25 12.31
N TRP A 92 -0.24 29.72 11.54
CA TRP A 92 1.18 30.07 11.59
C TRP A 92 1.74 30.24 10.19
N LYS A 93 2.48 31.34 9.96
CA LYS A 93 3.04 31.65 8.64
C LYS A 93 3.90 30.49 8.11
N VAL A 94 3.52 29.95 6.95
CA VAL A 94 4.28 28.97 6.18
C VAL A 94 4.97 29.66 5.00
N VAL A 95 6.27 29.41 4.82
CA VAL A 95 7.03 29.89 3.65
C VAL A 95 7.41 28.71 2.77
N THR A 96 6.91 28.67 1.54
CA THR A 96 7.28 27.63 0.57
C THR A 96 8.60 27.99 -0.12
N VAL A 97 9.51 27.02 -0.23
CA VAL A 97 10.82 27.20 -0.90
C VAL A 97 10.83 26.58 -2.30
N ALA A 98 10.76 25.26 -2.41
CA ALA A 98 10.63 24.60 -3.71
C ALA A 98 9.16 24.53 -4.14
N THR A 99 8.90 24.84 -5.40
CA THR A 99 7.57 24.83 -6.02
C THR A 99 7.48 23.83 -7.18
N VAL A 100 8.63 23.41 -7.72
CA VAL A 100 8.70 22.39 -8.77
C VAL A 100 9.77 21.33 -8.46
N PRO A 101 9.58 20.08 -8.92
CA PRO A 101 10.51 18.98 -8.59
C PRO A 101 11.97 19.20 -9.00
N SER A 102 12.25 19.99 -10.05
CA SER A 102 13.63 20.25 -10.48
C SER A 102 14.43 21.11 -9.49
N GLU A 103 13.76 21.91 -8.65
CA GLU A 103 14.42 22.80 -7.69
C GLU A 103 15.07 22.05 -6.52
N ILE A 104 14.68 20.80 -6.27
CA ILE A 104 15.30 19.98 -5.21
C ILE A 104 16.76 19.61 -5.54
N ARG A 105 17.21 19.84 -6.78
CA ARG A 105 18.62 19.69 -7.22
C ARG A 105 19.28 21.05 -7.45
N ASN A 106 18.75 22.14 -6.89
CA ASN A 106 19.28 23.48 -7.03
C ASN A 106 19.93 23.99 -5.73
N VAL A 107 21.17 24.46 -5.84
CA VAL A 107 21.99 24.90 -4.70
C VAL A 107 21.52 26.24 -4.14
N GLU A 108 21.06 27.14 -5.01
CA GLU A 108 20.49 28.42 -4.60
C GLU A 108 19.18 28.23 -3.81
N THR A 109 18.37 27.24 -4.18
CA THR A 109 17.16 26.86 -3.45
C THR A 109 17.48 26.30 -2.07
N ALA A 110 18.49 25.42 -1.95
CA ALA A 110 18.97 24.95 -0.64
C ALA A 110 19.53 26.09 0.22
N ALA A 111 20.26 27.03 -0.40
CA ALA A 111 20.73 28.24 0.28
C ALA A 111 19.55 29.13 0.75
N LYS A 112 18.43 29.16 0.02
CA LYS A 112 17.23 29.87 0.45
C LYS A 112 16.58 29.23 1.67
N THR A 113 16.54 27.91 1.75
CA THR A 113 16.11 27.19 2.96
C THR A 113 16.99 27.55 4.15
N PHE A 114 18.31 27.53 3.98
CA PHE A 114 19.28 27.91 5.02
C PHE A 114 19.06 29.36 5.51
N GLU A 115 18.84 30.31 4.59
CA GLU A 115 18.53 31.71 4.93
C GLU A 115 17.28 31.83 5.80
N LEU A 116 16.17 31.21 5.38
CA LEU A 116 14.89 31.26 6.10
C LEU A 116 14.98 30.63 7.49
N MET A 117 15.79 29.57 7.64
CA MET A 117 16.07 28.95 8.93
C MET A 117 16.85 29.90 9.86
N GLY A 118 17.86 30.59 9.33
CA GLY A 118 18.64 31.60 10.07
C GLY A 118 17.80 32.82 10.48
N GLU A 119 16.86 33.24 9.63
CA GLU A 119 15.87 34.28 9.93
C GLU A 119 14.81 33.84 10.95
N GLY A 120 14.71 32.53 11.23
CA GLY A 120 13.75 31.98 12.19
C GLY A 120 12.33 31.91 11.67
N SER A 121 12.12 31.67 10.36
CA SER A 121 10.78 31.44 9.79
C SER A 121 10.06 30.31 10.54
N PRO A 122 8.82 30.49 11.04
CA PRO A 122 8.15 29.50 11.88
C PRO A 122 8.09 28.10 11.25
N ILE A 123 7.64 28.08 9.99
CA ILE A 123 7.43 26.86 9.23
C ILE A 123 7.89 27.10 7.79
N ILE A 124 8.71 26.19 7.28
CA ILE A 124 9.21 26.21 5.91
C ILE A 124 8.66 24.99 5.20
N HIS A 125 7.90 25.19 4.13
CA HIS A 125 7.32 24.12 3.31
C HIS A 125 8.24 23.82 2.12
N GLN A 126 8.45 22.53 1.82
CA GLN A 126 9.31 22.07 0.72
C GLN A 126 10.73 22.68 0.78
N GLY A 127 11.33 22.67 1.98
CA GLY A 127 12.69 23.18 2.21
C GLY A 127 13.74 22.23 1.65
N VAL A 128 14.60 22.69 0.73
CA VAL A 128 15.60 21.83 0.09
C VAL A 128 16.81 21.63 1.02
N LEU A 129 17.13 20.36 1.26
CA LEU A 129 18.23 19.95 2.12
C LEU A 129 19.18 18.99 1.39
N PHE A 130 20.48 19.21 1.60
CA PHE A 130 21.57 18.38 1.10
C PHE A 130 22.34 17.77 2.27
N ASP A 131 22.74 16.51 2.12
CA ASP A 131 23.68 15.81 3.00
C ASP A 131 24.92 15.43 2.19
N PRO A 132 25.92 16.33 2.06
CA PRO A 132 27.12 16.04 1.28
C PRO A 132 27.93 14.83 1.77
N PRO A 133 28.11 14.61 3.08
CA PRO A 133 28.78 13.40 3.59
C PRO A 133 28.22 12.09 3.04
N SER A 134 26.90 11.93 3.00
CA SER A 134 26.26 10.72 2.48
C SER A 134 25.88 10.81 1.00
N LYS A 135 26.05 11.98 0.36
CA LYS A 135 25.56 12.34 -0.98
C LYS A 135 24.07 11.99 -1.14
N THR A 136 23.25 12.40 -0.18
CA THR A 136 21.80 12.27 -0.24
C THR A 136 21.13 13.63 -0.14
N TYR A 137 19.88 13.72 -0.60
CA TYR A 137 19.16 14.99 -0.64
C TYR A 137 17.64 14.81 -0.63
N GLY A 138 16.93 15.91 -0.41
CA GLY A 138 15.52 16.02 -0.73
C GLY A 138 14.87 17.23 -0.08
N ALA A 139 13.54 17.24 -0.08
CA ALA A 139 12.74 18.28 0.55
C ALA A 139 11.71 17.58 1.45
N PRO A 140 11.81 17.67 2.78
CA PRO A 140 10.68 17.34 3.64
C PRO A 140 9.52 18.28 3.35
N ASP A 141 8.30 17.79 3.55
CA ASP A 141 7.10 18.60 3.34
C ASP A 141 7.13 19.83 4.25
N LEU A 142 7.51 19.67 5.53
CA LEU A 142 7.67 20.78 6.47
C LEU A 142 9.00 20.70 7.24
N LEU A 143 9.64 21.85 7.41
CA LEU A 143 10.59 22.12 8.48
C LEU A 143 9.91 23.03 9.50
N VAL A 144 9.75 22.55 10.72
CA VAL A 144 9.06 23.25 11.80
C VAL A 144 10.08 23.65 12.86
N ARG A 145 10.10 24.93 13.23
CA ARG A 145 10.96 25.42 14.31
C ARG A 145 10.50 24.83 15.64
N SER A 146 11.44 24.41 16.49
CA SER A 146 11.18 23.56 17.66
C SER A 146 10.12 24.12 18.63
N ASP A 147 10.13 25.43 18.88
CA ASP A 147 9.14 26.09 19.74
C ASP A 147 7.72 26.10 19.14
N TYR A 148 7.60 26.28 17.83
CA TYR A 148 6.32 26.17 17.12
C TYR A 148 5.85 24.72 17.03
N LEU A 149 6.74 23.74 16.87
CA LEU A 149 6.34 22.33 16.84
C LEU A 149 5.64 21.93 18.15
N ASP A 150 6.19 22.34 19.28
CA ASP A 150 5.61 22.09 20.60
C ASP A 150 4.33 22.89 20.87
N GLU A 151 4.17 24.07 20.25
CA GLU A 151 2.90 24.81 20.28
C GLU A 151 1.81 24.09 19.49
N ILE A 152 2.13 23.58 18.29
CA ILE A 152 1.19 22.90 17.39
C ILE A 152 0.84 21.50 17.93
N PHE A 153 1.85 20.77 18.40
CA PHE A 153 1.77 19.41 18.93
C PHE A 153 2.42 19.35 20.31
N PRO A 154 1.65 19.69 21.38
CA PRO A 154 2.16 19.60 22.73
C PRO A 154 2.71 18.20 23.04
N ASP A 155 3.83 18.14 23.76
CA ASP A 155 4.54 16.91 24.13
C ASP A 155 5.21 16.16 22.95
N ALA A 156 5.29 16.76 21.75
CA ALA A 156 5.99 16.15 20.62
C ALA A 156 7.52 16.11 20.80
N ILE A 157 8.08 17.08 21.54
CA ILE A 157 9.51 17.17 21.84
C ILE A 157 9.73 17.31 23.35
N ASP A 158 10.79 16.69 23.85
CA ASP A 158 11.27 16.96 25.20
C ASP A 158 12.24 18.15 25.14
N ARG A 159 11.72 19.34 25.45
CA ARG A 159 12.51 20.58 25.39
C ARG A 159 13.76 20.50 26.24
N GLU A 160 13.74 19.86 27.41
CA GLU A 160 14.90 19.82 28.33
C GLU A 160 16.03 18.95 27.78
N VAL A 161 15.68 17.85 27.10
CA VAL A 161 16.65 16.93 26.48
C VAL A 161 17.20 17.50 25.17
N GLU A 162 16.35 18.18 24.38
CA GLU A 162 16.74 18.70 23.07
C GLU A 162 17.23 20.17 23.09
N LEU A 163 17.62 20.72 24.27
CA LEU A 163 18.27 22.03 24.37
C LEU A 163 19.62 22.06 23.64
N GLY A 164 19.93 23.18 22.98
CA GLY A 164 21.26 23.41 22.39
C GLY A 164 21.19 24.26 21.12
N ALA A 165 22.15 25.18 20.97
CA ALA A 165 22.25 26.07 19.83
C ALA A 165 22.41 25.30 18.51
N SER A 166 21.86 25.85 17.42
CA SER A 166 22.10 25.41 16.04
C SER A 166 23.31 26.16 15.50
N PRO A 167 24.55 25.63 15.58
CA PRO A 167 25.76 26.44 15.41
C PRO A 167 25.87 27.08 14.02
N ASN A 168 25.33 26.42 12.99
CA ASN A 168 25.36 26.95 11.63
C ASN A 168 24.30 28.03 11.40
N LEU A 169 23.27 28.12 12.25
CA LEU A 169 22.25 29.18 12.21
C LEU A 169 22.60 30.37 13.14
N GLY A 170 23.79 30.36 13.75
CA GLY A 170 24.25 31.37 14.70
C GLY A 170 23.94 31.02 16.16
N SER A 171 23.91 32.03 17.03
CA SER A 171 23.67 31.85 18.48
C SER A 171 22.18 31.72 18.84
N GLN A 172 21.37 31.14 17.95
CA GLN A 172 19.93 31.01 18.15
C GLN A 172 19.62 29.86 19.11
N GLU A 173 18.59 30.03 19.94
CA GLU A 173 18.11 29.01 20.88
C GLU A 173 17.14 28.00 20.25
N TRP A 174 16.78 28.19 18.98
CA TRP A 174 15.91 27.28 18.23
C TRP A 174 16.69 26.41 17.23
N TYR A 175 16.03 25.34 16.82
CA TYR A 175 16.42 24.44 15.73
C TYR A 175 15.17 24.01 14.97
N TYR A 176 15.35 23.38 13.82
CA TYR A 176 14.25 22.87 13.01
C TYR A 176 14.18 21.35 13.11
N LEU A 177 12.95 20.83 12.98
CA LEU A 177 12.64 19.41 12.87
C LEU A 177 11.91 19.16 11.55
N ALA A 178 12.22 18.03 10.92
CA ALA A 178 11.53 17.59 9.70
C ALA A 178 10.20 16.92 10.05
N VAL A 179 9.13 17.35 9.40
CA VAL A 179 7.80 16.73 9.43
C VAL A 179 7.39 16.41 8.00
N ASP A 180 7.11 15.15 7.73
CA ASP A 180 6.69 14.67 6.42
C ASP A 180 5.22 14.22 6.47
N ILE A 181 4.43 14.64 5.49
CA ILE A 181 3.00 14.45 5.42
C ILE A 181 2.71 13.25 4.52
N LYS A 182 1.93 12.30 5.03
CA LYS A 182 1.53 11.12 4.26
C LYS A 182 0.04 10.88 4.38
N PHE A 183 -0.63 10.69 3.23
CA PHE A 183 -2.03 10.32 3.18
C PHE A 183 -2.24 8.86 3.61
N THR A 184 -2.14 8.64 4.92
CA THR A 184 -2.24 7.33 5.56
C THR A 184 -2.72 7.49 7.00
N THR A 185 -3.37 6.45 7.54
CA THR A 185 -3.62 6.36 8.98
C THR A 185 -2.38 5.78 9.65
N LEU A 186 -1.79 6.53 10.58
CA LEU A 186 -0.61 6.11 11.33
C LEU A 186 -0.92 4.88 12.18
N LYS A 187 -0.07 3.87 12.10
CA LYS A 187 -0.13 2.67 12.96
C LYS A 187 0.99 2.74 13.98
N LEU A 188 0.64 3.20 15.17
CA LEU A 188 1.60 3.46 16.24
C LEU A 188 1.76 2.22 17.13
N VAL A 189 3.00 1.95 17.54
CA VAL A 189 3.29 0.93 18.55
C VAL A 189 2.98 1.45 19.96
N LYS A 190 3.10 0.60 20.98
CA LYS A 190 2.77 0.97 22.37
C LYS A 190 3.54 2.19 22.88
N SER A 191 4.80 2.39 22.47
CA SER A 191 5.60 3.57 22.82
C SER A 191 5.07 4.87 22.20
N GLY A 192 4.33 4.79 21.10
CA GLY A 192 3.88 5.95 20.31
C GLY A 192 4.62 6.09 18.99
N ASP A 193 5.73 5.39 18.79
CA ASP A 193 6.51 5.42 17.56
C ASP A 193 5.76 4.80 16.37
N LEU A 194 6.20 5.15 15.16
CA LEU A 194 5.72 4.52 13.95
C LEU A 194 6.11 3.02 13.93
N GLY A 195 5.14 2.13 13.69
CA GLY A 195 5.43 0.69 13.53
C GLY A 195 6.12 0.35 12.20
N ASP A 196 6.47 -0.92 11.98
CA ASP A 196 7.23 -1.39 10.80
C ASP A 196 6.40 -2.10 9.72
N SER A 197 5.09 -1.85 9.67
CA SER A 197 4.21 -2.50 8.69
C SER A 197 4.03 -1.67 7.42
N GLY A 198 3.87 -2.33 6.28
CA GLY A 198 3.57 -1.66 5.00
C GLY A 198 4.69 -0.71 4.59
N SER A 199 4.35 0.49 4.14
CA SER A 199 5.33 1.49 3.69
C SER A 199 6.09 2.19 4.83
N ASN A 200 5.80 1.90 6.10
CA ASN A 200 6.43 2.61 7.22
C ASN A 200 7.96 2.53 7.25
N PRO A 201 8.63 1.40 6.95
CA PRO A 201 10.09 1.36 6.86
C PRO A 201 10.64 2.35 5.82
N SER A 202 9.94 2.54 4.70
CA SER A 202 10.31 3.53 3.69
C SER A 202 10.16 4.97 4.20
N TYR A 203 9.08 5.27 4.92
CA TYR A 203 8.88 6.60 5.53
C TYR A 203 9.93 6.90 6.60
N LYS A 204 10.25 5.92 7.45
CA LYS A 204 11.30 6.03 8.47
C LYS A 204 12.66 6.38 7.84
N THR A 205 13.02 5.69 6.77
CA THR A 205 14.31 5.89 6.08
C THR A 205 14.36 7.21 5.34
N GLN A 206 13.26 7.60 4.69
CA GLN A 206 13.12 8.93 4.07
C GLN A 206 13.30 10.05 5.09
N LEU A 207 12.61 9.96 6.22
CA LEU A 207 12.73 10.92 7.33
C LEU A 207 14.14 10.95 7.93
N LEU A 208 14.81 9.80 8.07
CA LEU A 208 16.21 9.75 8.52
C LEU A 208 17.14 10.53 7.57
N ILE A 209 16.97 10.36 6.26
CA ILE A 209 17.76 11.08 5.25
C ILE A 209 17.54 12.59 5.37
N TYR A 210 16.28 13.03 5.53
CA TYR A 210 15.98 14.43 5.79
C TYR A 210 16.62 14.93 7.09
N ASN A 211 16.57 14.13 8.16
CA ASN A 211 17.11 14.50 9.46
C ASN A 211 18.65 14.62 9.45
N ARG A 212 19.35 13.73 8.72
CA ARG A 212 20.81 13.85 8.49
C ARG A 212 21.15 15.12 7.71
N ALA A 213 20.44 15.39 6.61
CA ALA A 213 20.63 16.59 5.80
C ALA A 213 20.33 17.87 6.58
N LEU A 214 19.28 17.87 7.40
CA LEU A 214 18.91 18.96 8.28
C LEU A 214 19.99 19.17 9.35
N GLY A 215 20.45 18.08 9.96
CA GLY A 215 21.51 18.08 10.97
C GLY A 215 22.80 18.70 10.46
N TRP A 216 23.22 18.34 9.24
CA TRP A 216 24.34 18.96 8.55
C TRP A 216 24.09 20.47 8.30
N THR A 217 22.90 20.81 7.82
CA THR A 217 22.53 22.19 7.47
C THR A 217 22.56 23.12 8.69
N GLN A 218 21.94 22.74 9.81
CA GLN A 218 21.85 23.59 11.02
C GLN A 218 22.99 23.37 12.04
N GLY A 219 23.82 22.34 11.84
CA GLY A 219 24.92 21.98 12.72
C GLY A 219 24.49 21.24 14.00
N LYS A 220 23.25 20.77 14.04
CA LYS A 220 22.65 19.99 15.13
C LYS A 220 21.63 19.02 14.54
N THR A 221 21.87 17.72 14.72
CA THR A 221 20.92 16.69 14.30
C THR A 221 19.87 16.49 15.38
N PRO A 222 18.57 16.70 15.09
CA PRO A 222 17.49 16.38 16.02
C PRO A 222 17.46 14.88 16.36
N ASP A 223 17.01 14.52 17.57
CA ASP A 223 16.86 13.11 17.96
C ASP A 223 15.71 12.44 17.22
N HIS A 224 14.72 13.23 16.80
CA HIS A 224 13.52 12.77 16.10
C HIS A 224 13.20 13.60 14.87
N SER A 225 12.53 12.93 13.95
CA SER A 225 11.77 13.52 12.85
C SER A 225 10.36 12.94 12.90
N PHE A 226 9.39 13.54 12.23
CA PHE A 226 7.99 13.22 12.45
C PHE A 226 7.24 12.89 11.16
N LEU A 227 6.32 11.93 11.27
CA LEU A 227 5.32 11.66 10.25
C LEU A 227 3.96 12.21 10.69
N LEU A 228 3.33 13.00 9.82
CA LEU A 228 1.95 13.43 9.96
C LEU A 228 1.06 12.58 9.05
N GLY A 229 0.02 11.99 9.61
CA GLY A 229 -0.97 11.22 8.85
C GLY A 229 -2.37 11.80 8.99
N ARG A 230 -3.32 11.28 8.19
CA ARG A 230 -4.75 11.69 8.24
C ARG A 230 -5.49 11.24 9.50
N GLY A 231 -4.80 10.58 10.42
CA GLY A 231 -5.34 9.97 11.63
C GLY A 231 -4.36 8.94 12.18
N TRP A 232 -4.70 8.32 13.30
CA TRP A 232 -3.79 7.40 13.98
C TRP A 232 -4.54 6.26 14.69
N THR A 233 -3.85 5.15 14.91
CA THR A 233 -4.28 4.03 15.73
C THR A 233 -3.16 3.63 16.67
N GLN A 234 -3.49 3.36 17.93
CA GLN A 234 -2.56 2.87 18.93
C GLN A 234 -3.32 1.93 19.88
N GLN A 235 -3.01 0.64 19.83
CA GLN A 235 -3.76 -0.39 20.56
C GLN A 235 -5.27 -0.30 20.23
N SER A 236 -6.14 -0.13 21.23
CA SER A 236 -7.59 0.06 21.04
C SER A 236 -7.98 1.50 20.72
N ARG A 237 -7.07 2.48 20.92
CA ARG A 237 -7.33 3.90 20.69
C ARG A 237 -7.13 4.25 19.21
N ARG A 238 -7.86 5.27 18.77
CA ARG A 238 -7.78 5.82 17.42
C ARG A 238 -8.15 7.29 17.42
N GLY A 239 -7.67 8.02 16.42
CA GLY A 239 -8.04 9.40 16.14
C GLY A 239 -8.13 9.63 14.63
N SER A 240 -9.01 10.54 14.23
CA SER A 240 -9.32 10.85 12.83
C SER A 240 -8.91 12.25 12.41
N ASN A 241 -8.26 13.00 13.29
CA ASN A 241 -7.81 14.37 13.05
C ASN A 241 -6.28 14.39 12.93
N CYS A 242 -5.78 14.96 11.84
CA CYS A 242 -4.36 14.97 11.49
C CYS A 242 -3.50 15.84 12.41
N MET A 243 -4.12 16.73 13.18
CA MET A 243 -3.44 17.63 14.14
C MET A 243 -3.43 17.07 15.57
N GLU A 244 -3.99 15.88 15.80
CA GLU A 244 -3.98 15.27 17.14
C GLU A 244 -2.63 14.65 17.51
N ARG A 245 -1.92 14.06 16.54
CA ARG A 245 -0.75 13.25 16.84
C ARG A 245 0.20 13.07 15.67
N LEU A 246 1.48 13.34 15.93
CA LEU A 246 2.61 12.96 15.08
C LEU A 246 3.13 11.57 15.46
N ALA A 247 3.71 10.86 14.50
CA ALA A 247 4.52 9.68 14.76
C ALA A 247 6.01 10.06 14.81
N PRO A 248 6.68 9.98 15.97
CA PRO A 248 8.12 10.18 16.03
C PRO A 248 8.86 9.03 15.32
N VAL A 249 9.95 9.40 14.65
CA VAL A 249 10.95 8.52 14.06
C VAL A 249 12.30 8.92 14.60
N SER A 250 12.86 8.07 15.45
CA SER A 250 14.17 8.30 16.07
C SER A 250 15.30 8.21 15.04
N GLN A 251 16.28 9.11 15.18
CA GLN A 251 17.55 9.11 14.44
C GLN A 251 18.33 7.81 14.61
N ASN A 252 18.18 7.15 15.77
CA ASN A 252 18.81 5.87 16.09
C ASN A 252 17.81 4.71 16.06
N GLY A 253 16.68 4.91 15.37
CA GLY A 253 15.60 3.93 15.32
C GLY A 253 15.99 2.65 14.61
N GLU A 254 15.28 1.58 14.95
CA GLU A 254 15.40 0.28 14.33
C GLU A 254 14.12 -0.08 13.55
N THR A 255 14.30 -0.98 12.58
CA THR A 255 13.21 -1.77 12.02
C THR A 255 13.31 -3.19 12.57
N ARG A 256 12.29 -4.01 12.35
CA ARG A 256 12.35 -5.47 12.63
C ARG A 256 13.58 -6.19 12.08
N LYS A 257 14.22 -5.67 11.03
CA LYS A 257 15.35 -6.31 10.36
C LYS A 257 16.69 -5.78 10.88
N ARG A 258 16.86 -4.46 10.89
CA ARG A 258 18.12 -3.77 11.18
C ARG A 258 17.91 -2.27 11.44
N SER A 259 19.00 -1.55 11.73
CA SER A 259 18.94 -0.09 11.96
C SER A 259 18.44 0.65 10.72
N ILE A 260 17.72 1.76 10.93
CA ILE A 260 17.24 2.61 9.81
C ILE A 260 18.44 3.25 9.08
N GLY A 261 19.54 3.52 9.80
CA GLY A 261 20.78 4.05 9.23
C GLY A 261 21.40 3.16 8.17
N GLU A 262 21.62 1.88 8.50
CA GLU A 262 22.15 0.90 7.55
C GLU A 262 21.21 0.71 6.35
N LEU A 263 19.89 0.74 6.58
CA LEU A 263 18.89 0.69 5.50
C LEU A 263 19.02 1.88 4.54
N ALA A 264 19.20 3.10 5.06
CA ALA A 264 19.38 4.30 4.25
C ALA A 264 20.65 4.22 3.39
N ASP A 265 21.75 3.81 4.02
CA ASP A 265 23.06 3.75 3.37
C ASP A 265 23.10 2.68 2.27
N ASP A 266 22.54 1.50 2.54
CA ASP A 266 22.43 0.42 1.55
C ASP A 266 21.48 0.78 0.40
N ALA A 267 20.35 1.41 0.68
CA ALA A 267 19.41 1.82 -0.37
C ALA A 267 20.02 2.90 -1.28
N ALA A 268 20.77 3.86 -0.70
CA ALA A 268 21.50 4.84 -1.47
C ALA A 268 22.64 4.20 -2.27
N HIS A 269 23.35 3.23 -1.70
CA HIS A 269 24.38 2.46 -2.41
C HIS A 269 23.78 1.67 -3.58
N TRP A 270 22.66 0.98 -3.37
CA TRP A 270 21.92 0.27 -4.41
C TRP A 270 21.58 1.19 -5.58
N MET A 271 20.97 2.35 -5.32
CA MET A 271 20.61 3.29 -6.39
C MET A 271 21.81 3.77 -7.21
N ARG A 272 22.98 3.94 -6.59
CA ARG A 272 24.22 4.29 -7.31
C ARG A 272 24.71 3.14 -8.18
N GLN A 273 24.64 1.91 -7.66
CA GLN A 273 25.02 0.71 -8.40
C GLN A 273 24.11 0.47 -9.61
N VAL A 274 22.80 0.64 -9.44
CA VAL A 274 21.84 0.54 -10.54
C VAL A 274 22.21 1.52 -11.65
N ARG A 275 22.55 2.77 -11.32
CA ARG A 275 22.92 3.78 -12.34
C ARG A 275 24.26 3.49 -13.01
N LEU A 276 25.24 3.03 -12.25
CA LEU A 276 26.61 2.83 -12.72
C LEU A 276 26.79 1.55 -13.55
N GLU A 277 26.15 0.47 -13.12
CA GLU A 277 26.40 -0.89 -13.60
C GLU A 277 25.13 -1.58 -14.09
N GLY A 278 23.95 -1.01 -13.85
CA GLY A 278 22.67 -1.68 -14.04
C GLY A 278 22.33 -2.02 -15.49
N ASP A 279 22.91 -1.32 -16.46
CA ASP A 279 22.75 -1.67 -17.87
C ASP A 279 23.38 -3.03 -18.20
N ASP A 280 24.43 -3.46 -17.50
CA ASP A 280 25.05 -4.77 -17.76
C ASP A 280 24.33 -5.93 -17.04
N TRP A 281 23.23 -5.65 -16.33
CA TRP A 281 22.50 -6.67 -15.59
C TRP A 281 21.37 -7.29 -16.41
N GLU A 282 21.12 -8.58 -16.19
CA GLU A 282 20.03 -9.32 -16.80
C GLU A 282 19.08 -9.81 -15.70
N VAL A 283 17.78 -9.83 -16.01
CA VAL A 283 16.72 -10.31 -15.10
C VAL A 283 16.23 -11.71 -15.44
N VAL A 284 16.43 -12.16 -16.69
CA VAL A 284 16.06 -13.48 -17.21
C VAL A 284 17.15 -13.99 -18.18
N PRO A 285 17.36 -15.31 -18.33
CA PRO A 285 16.66 -16.43 -17.68
C PRO A 285 17.10 -16.68 -16.22
N GLU A 286 18.16 -16.02 -15.77
CA GLU A 286 18.64 -16.03 -14.38
C GLU A 286 19.10 -14.62 -14.03
N PRO A 287 18.62 -14.02 -12.94
CA PRO A 287 19.04 -12.69 -12.55
C PRO A 287 20.55 -12.65 -12.22
N THR A 288 21.27 -11.69 -12.79
CA THR A 288 22.72 -11.52 -12.53
C THR A 288 23.01 -11.13 -11.08
N ARG A 289 22.00 -10.61 -10.37
CA ARG A 289 22.07 -10.18 -8.98
C ARG A 289 20.85 -10.64 -8.17
N PRO A 290 21.01 -10.99 -6.88
CA PRO A 290 19.89 -11.37 -6.01
C PRO A 290 18.78 -10.31 -5.88
N GLU A 291 19.13 -9.03 -5.99
CA GLU A 291 18.21 -7.89 -5.90
C GLU A 291 17.22 -7.81 -7.08
N LEU A 292 17.53 -8.47 -8.20
CA LEU A 292 16.70 -8.46 -9.41
C LEU A 292 15.61 -9.55 -9.40
N TYR A 293 15.58 -10.43 -8.38
CA TYR A 293 14.47 -11.36 -8.22
C TYR A 293 13.22 -10.60 -7.76
N PRO A 294 12.07 -10.76 -8.45
CA PRO A 294 10.84 -10.06 -8.12
C PRO A 294 10.31 -10.42 -6.73
N ASN A 295 9.59 -9.49 -6.11
CA ASN A 295 8.79 -9.74 -4.92
C ASN A 295 7.30 -9.71 -5.27
N MET A 296 6.70 -10.89 -5.43
CA MET A 296 5.29 -11.05 -5.82
C MET A 296 4.31 -10.74 -4.69
N GLY A 297 4.80 -10.59 -3.44
CA GLY A 297 4.06 -10.09 -2.30
C GLY A 297 3.90 -8.57 -2.31
N ASN A 298 4.80 -7.83 -2.96
CA ASN A 298 4.69 -6.38 -3.13
C ASN A 298 3.65 -6.05 -4.22
N LYS A 299 2.64 -5.23 -3.86
CA LYS A 299 1.60 -4.73 -4.78
C LYS A 299 1.74 -3.24 -5.09
N GLN A 300 2.82 -2.61 -4.62
CA GLN A 300 3.19 -1.24 -4.95
C GLN A 300 4.27 -1.28 -6.03
N ASP A 301 3.89 -1.76 -7.19
CA ASP A 301 4.77 -2.11 -8.31
C ASP A 301 4.37 -1.43 -9.62
N SER A 302 3.35 -0.56 -9.60
CA SER A 302 3.01 0.29 -10.76
C SER A 302 4.19 1.17 -11.17
N PRO A 303 4.45 1.34 -12.49
CA PRO A 303 3.68 0.83 -13.63
C PRO A 303 4.31 -0.45 -14.22
N TRP A 304 4.87 -1.33 -13.39
CA TRP A 304 5.63 -2.50 -13.81
C TRP A 304 5.02 -3.82 -13.33
N GLN A 305 3.75 -3.83 -12.94
CA GLN A 305 3.08 -5.01 -12.42
C GLN A 305 3.07 -6.14 -13.46
N HIS A 306 2.76 -5.84 -14.72
CA HIS A 306 2.78 -6.83 -15.79
C HIS A 306 4.20 -7.37 -16.04
N ALA A 307 5.18 -6.49 -16.23
CA ALA A 307 6.57 -6.87 -16.46
C ALA A 307 7.13 -7.74 -15.32
N LYS A 308 6.89 -7.34 -14.07
CA LYS A 308 7.30 -8.10 -12.88
C LYS A 308 6.68 -9.49 -12.84
N LYS A 309 5.39 -9.60 -13.19
CA LYS A 309 4.70 -10.89 -13.28
C LYS A 309 5.32 -11.79 -14.35
N CYS A 310 5.61 -11.27 -15.55
CA CYS A 310 6.26 -12.04 -16.61
C CYS A 310 7.64 -12.55 -16.18
N ILE A 311 8.45 -11.71 -15.54
CA ILE A 311 9.76 -12.11 -15.00
C ILE A 311 9.58 -13.23 -13.97
N ALA A 312 8.64 -13.09 -13.02
CA ALA A 312 8.41 -14.10 -11.99
C ALA A 312 7.94 -15.45 -12.57
N GLU A 313 7.10 -15.43 -13.60
CA GLU A 313 6.63 -16.63 -14.32
C GLU A 313 7.79 -17.34 -15.03
N GLU A 314 8.66 -16.59 -15.74
CA GLU A 314 9.83 -17.15 -16.42
C GLU A 314 10.83 -17.78 -15.44
N LEU A 315 11.09 -17.11 -14.32
CA LEU A 315 12.00 -17.58 -13.29
C LEU A 315 11.44 -18.73 -12.46
N ASN A 316 10.13 -19.01 -12.53
CA ASN A 316 9.42 -19.84 -11.56
C ASN A 316 9.73 -19.37 -10.12
N GLU A 317 9.55 -18.06 -9.88
CA GLU A 317 10.07 -17.39 -8.70
C GLU A 317 9.33 -17.78 -7.40
N LEU A 318 10.08 -17.97 -6.31
CA LEU A 318 9.58 -18.55 -5.07
C LEU A 318 8.55 -17.69 -4.32
N THR A 319 8.62 -16.36 -4.38
CA THR A 319 7.64 -15.47 -3.74
C THR A 319 6.26 -15.48 -4.41
N ALA A 320 6.12 -16.11 -5.58
CA ALA A 320 4.82 -16.42 -6.15
C ALA A 320 4.04 -17.48 -5.33
N LEU A 321 4.75 -18.33 -4.57
CA LEU A 321 4.14 -19.37 -3.76
C LEU A 321 3.38 -18.82 -2.56
N TRP A 322 2.25 -19.45 -2.24
CA TRP A 322 1.50 -19.17 -1.03
C TRP A 322 2.39 -19.25 0.23
N ASN A 323 2.37 -18.18 1.03
CA ASN A 323 3.06 -18.08 2.32
C ASN A 323 4.61 -18.12 2.25
N VAL A 324 5.20 -17.85 1.07
CA VAL A 324 6.65 -17.68 0.86
C VAL A 324 6.94 -16.21 0.56
N GLY A 325 7.59 -15.52 1.52
CA GLY A 325 8.05 -14.12 1.34
C GLY A 325 9.54 -14.06 1.02
N VAL A 326 10.07 -12.85 0.77
CA VAL A 326 11.48 -12.60 0.42
C VAL A 326 12.47 -13.24 1.40
N GLU A 327 12.20 -13.16 2.71
CA GLU A 327 13.07 -13.77 3.73
C GLU A 327 13.20 -15.29 3.55
N LYS A 328 12.08 -15.99 3.34
CA LYS A 328 12.06 -17.44 3.08
C LYS A 328 12.72 -17.79 1.75
N ARG A 329 12.45 -16.99 0.71
CA ARG A 329 13.11 -17.14 -0.60
C ARG A 329 14.62 -17.01 -0.51
N ASN A 330 15.13 -16.02 0.23
CA ASN A 330 16.57 -15.81 0.40
C ASN A 330 17.24 -16.99 1.12
N VAL A 331 16.59 -17.58 2.12
CA VAL A 331 17.08 -18.80 2.79
C VAL A 331 17.10 -20.01 1.84
N ALA A 332 16.06 -20.16 1.02
CA ALA A 332 16.01 -21.22 0.01
C ALA A 332 17.13 -21.06 -1.04
N HIS A 333 17.39 -19.83 -1.50
CA HIS A 333 18.47 -19.53 -2.44
C HIS A 333 19.84 -19.91 -1.88
N GLN A 334 20.10 -19.62 -0.60
CA GLN A 334 21.33 -20.02 0.09
C GLN A 334 21.51 -21.56 0.14
N SER A 335 20.40 -22.31 0.05
CA SER A 335 20.41 -23.77 -0.02
C SER A 335 20.41 -24.31 -1.46
N GLY A 336 20.55 -23.43 -2.46
CA GLY A 336 20.58 -23.77 -3.88
C GLY A 336 19.21 -24.03 -4.52
N ILE A 337 18.11 -23.67 -3.84
CA ILE A 337 16.75 -23.77 -4.38
C ILE A 337 16.34 -22.39 -4.89
N LEU A 338 16.40 -22.20 -6.21
CA LEU A 338 16.16 -20.89 -6.85
C LEU A 338 14.76 -20.77 -7.49
N LYS A 339 14.06 -21.89 -7.68
CA LYS A 339 12.79 -21.96 -8.41
C LYS A 339 11.82 -22.90 -7.74
N TRP A 340 10.53 -22.57 -7.76
CA TRP A 340 9.50 -23.43 -7.16
C TRP A 340 9.34 -24.75 -7.93
N SER A 341 9.75 -24.78 -9.20
CA SER A 341 9.68 -25.97 -10.06
C SER A 341 10.83 -26.95 -9.83
N ASP A 342 11.79 -26.65 -8.95
CA ASP A 342 12.83 -27.60 -8.54
C ASP A 342 12.21 -28.73 -7.71
N PRO A 343 12.42 -30.02 -8.03
CA PRO A 343 11.94 -31.13 -7.21
C PRO A 343 12.40 -31.12 -5.74
N LYS A 344 13.49 -30.40 -5.41
CA LYS A 344 13.95 -30.18 -4.05
C LYS A 344 13.17 -29.09 -3.31
N CYS A 345 12.41 -28.26 -4.03
CA CYS A 345 11.54 -27.25 -3.45
C CYS A 345 10.33 -27.95 -2.81
N THR A 346 10.41 -28.18 -1.50
CA THR A 346 9.31 -28.65 -0.64
C THR A 346 8.86 -27.54 0.30
N ALA A 347 7.69 -27.68 0.92
CA ALA A 347 7.20 -26.68 1.88
C ALA A 347 8.20 -26.44 3.02
N GLU A 348 8.79 -27.52 3.55
CA GLU A 348 9.81 -27.45 4.58
C GLU A 348 11.10 -26.78 4.08
N ALA A 349 11.55 -27.09 2.85
CA ALA A 349 12.77 -26.54 2.29
C ALA A 349 12.70 -25.02 2.06
N VAL A 350 11.51 -24.47 1.80
CA VAL A 350 11.26 -23.01 1.73
C VAL A 350 10.79 -22.42 3.06
N GLY A 351 10.92 -23.15 4.17
CA GLY A 351 10.64 -22.64 5.52
C GLY A 351 9.15 -22.45 5.85
N VAL A 352 8.24 -23.11 5.13
CA VAL A 352 6.81 -23.18 5.48
C VAL A 352 6.55 -24.48 6.22
N THR A 353 6.56 -24.38 7.55
CA THR A 353 6.45 -25.52 8.46
C THR A 353 5.12 -25.51 9.24
N GLY A 354 4.96 -26.48 10.14
CA GLY A 354 3.79 -26.60 11.02
C GLY A 354 2.67 -27.47 10.44
N SER A 355 1.84 -28.00 11.34
CA SER A 355 0.83 -29.03 11.01
C SER A 355 -0.31 -28.58 10.11
N LYS A 356 -0.46 -27.27 9.88
CA LYS A 356 -1.48 -26.68 8.99
C LYS A 356 -0.88 -26.13 7.71
N GLN A 357 0.09 -25.22 7.81
CA GLN A 357 0.61 -24.49 6.65
C GLN A 357 1.53 -25.36 5.77
N GLY A 358 2.37 -26.21 6.38
CA GLY A 358 3.28 -27.10 5.65
C GLY A 358 2.54 -28.02 4.66
N PRO A 359 1.55 -28.80 5.11
CA PRO A 359 0.76 -29.67 4.22
C PRO A 359 0.03 -28.90 3.09
N ILE A 360 -0.46 -27.69 3.37
CA ILE A 360 -1.14 -26.86 2.37
C ILE A 360 -0.18 -26.47 1.24
N LEU A 361 0.99 -25.91 1.58
CA LEU A 361 1.96 -25.54 0.55
C LEU A 361 2.51 -26.77 -0.17
N GLN A 362 2.72 -27.88 0.54
CA GLN A 362 3.18 -29.11 -0.10
C GLN A 362 2.18 -29.60 -1.15
N ALA A 363 0.87 -29.54 -0.88
CA ALA A 363 -0.14 -29.88 -1.87
C ALA A 363 -0.09 -28.96 -3.11
N ILE A 364 0.12 -27.65 -2.92
CA ILE A 364 0.30 -26.69 -4.03
C ILE A 364 1.53 -27.07 -4.87
N LEU A 365 2.66 -27.38 -4.23
CA LEU A 365 3.88 -27.79 -4.92
C LEU A 365 3.67 -29.12 -5.66
N ASP A 366 3.10 -30.12 -5.00
CA ASP A 366 2.87 -31.45 -5.56
C ASP A 366 1.99 -31.44 -6.81
N VAL A 367 0.99 -30.54 -6.87
CA VAL A 367 0.10 -30.44 -8.04
C VAL A 367 0.73 -29.65 -9.18
N ASN A 368 1.58 -28.66 -8.89
CA ASN A 368 2.24 -27.81 -9.88
C ASN A 368 3.53 -28.43 -10.44
N GLN A 369 4.29 -29.17 -9.62
CA GLN A 369 5.50 -29.88 -10.02
C GLN A 369 5.20 -31.24 -10.69
N ALA A 370 3.99 -31.78 -10.51
CA ALA A 370 3.57 -32.97 -11.22
C ALA A 370 3.51 -32.70 -12.74
N GLY A 371 4.19 -33.55 -13.52
CA GLY A 371 4.15 -33.52 -14.99
C GLY A 371 2.74 -33.76 -15.54
N GLU A 372 2.40 -35.00 -15.84
CA GLU A 372 1.02 -35.37 -16.20
C GLU A 372 0.25 -35.85 -14.96
N GLY A 373 -1.05 -35.56 -14.88
CA GLY A 373 -1.88 -35.99 -13.76
C GLY A 373 -3.18 -35.23 -13.61
N ILE A 374 -3.91 -35.56 -12.54
CA ILE A 374 -5.18 -34.91 -12.19
C ILE A 374 -4.89 -33.45 -11.80
N PRO A 375 -5.51 -32.46 -12.47
CA PRO A 375 -5.21 -31.05 -12.28
C PRO A 375 -5.77 -30.47 -10.98
N VAL A 376 -6.61 -31.21 -10.24
CA VAL A 376 -7.19 -30.80 -8.96
C VAL A 376 -6.96 -31.88 -7.92
N ARG A 377 -6.53 -31.46 -6.73
CA ARG A 377 -6.34 -32.37 -5.58
C ARG A 377 -6.96 -31.77 -4.31
N PRO A 378 -7.42 -32.60 -3.36
CA PRO A 378 -7.64 -34.04 -3.53
C PRO A 378 -8.83 -34.31 -4.47
N GLU A 379 -8.92 -35.53 -5.03
CA GLU A 379 -10.06 -35.94 -5.86
C GLU A 379 -11.39 -35.90 -5.11
N ARG A 380 -11.34 -36.09 -3.79
CA ARG A 380 -12.50 -36.03 -2.90
C ARG A 380 -12.12 -35.30 -1.63
N ILE A 381 -12.91 -34.28 -1.31
CA ILE A 381 -12.83 -33.56 -0.06
C ILE A 381 -13.34 -34.49 1.05
N GLN A 382 -12.63 -34.61 2.17
CA GLN A 382 -13.02 -35.41 3.33
C GLN A 382 -13.26 -34.58 4.61
N SER A 383 -12.85 -33.31 4.63
CA SER A 383 -13.03 -32.39 5.75
C SER A 383 -14.49 -32.32 6.21
N VAL A 384 -14.66 -32.16 7.53
CA VAL A 384 -15.79 -32.62 8.34
C VAL A 384 -17.04 -31.73 8.25
N ASP A 385 -17.06 -30.69 7.41
CA ASP A 385 -18.25 -29.86 7.25
C ASP A 385 -19.18 -30.48 6.18
N GLU A 386 -19.93 -31.52 6.53
CA GLU A 386 -20.86 -32.19 5.60
C GLU A 386 -21.99 -31.27 5.08
N GLY A 387 -22.18 -30.11 5.72
CA GLY A 387 -23.27 -29.18 5.44
C GLY A 387 -23.22 -28.53 4.06
N TRP A 388 -22.05 -28.43 3.42
CA TRP A 388 -21.94 -27.84 2.07
C TRP A 388 -22.14 -28.84 0.94
N ARG A 389 -21.99 -30.15 1.20
CA ARG A 389 -22.20 -31.20 0.18
C ARG A 389 -23.67 -31.49 -0.05
N THR A 390 -24.46 -31.35 1.01
CA THR A 390 -25.91 -31.43 0.91
C THR A 390 -26.42 -30.06 0.49
N ILE A 391 -26.58 -29.87 -0.82
CA ILE A 391 -27.12 -28.62 -1.37
C ILE A 391 -28.44 -28.33 -0.67
N ALA A 392 -28.49 -27.22 0.08
CA ALA A 392 -29.71 -26.83 0.75
C ALA A 392 -30.78 -26.53 -0.31
N PRO A 393 -32.09 -26.62 0.02
CA PRO A 393 -33.15 -26.29 -0.93
C PRO A 393 -33.00 -24.91 -1.58
N LEU A 394 -32.30 -24.00 -0.89
CA LEU A 394 -31.90 -22.70 -1.40
C LEU A 394 -30.58 -22.27 -0.75
N GLU A 395 -29.67 -21.75 -1.57
CA GLU A 395 -28.40 -21.14 -1.18
C GLU A 395 -28.22 -19.86 -1.97
N PHE A 396 -27.66 -18.83 -1.32
CA PHE A 396 -27.27 -17.60 -1.99
C PHE A 396 -25.75 -17.53 -2.10
N TYR A 397 -25.26 -17.05 -3.24
CA TYR A 397 -23.85 -16.79 -3.49
C TYR A 397 -23.72 -15.28 -3.67
N VAL A 398 -22.88 -14.65 -2.85
CA VAL A 398 -22.79 -13.19 -2.78
C VAL A 398 -21.37 -12.68 -2.89
N ASP A 399 -21.23 -11.53 -3.55
CA ASP A 399 -20.00 -10.78 -3.69
C ASP A 399 -20.33 -9.28 -3.58
N PHE A 400 -19.47 -8.52 -2.91
CA PHE A 400 -19.68 -7.08 -2.68
C PHE A 400 -18.54 -6.28 -3.28
N GLU A 401 -18.89 -5.17 -3.93
CA GLU A 401 -17.92 -4.11 -4.19
C GLU A 401 -18.09 -2.99 -3.16
N THR A 402 -16.95 -2.50 -2.68
CA THR A 402 -16.89 -1.50 -1.63
C THR A 402 -15.99 -0.35 -2.01
N VAL A 403 -16.29 0.83 -1.44
CA VAL A 403 -15.37 1.96 -1.40
C VAL A 403 -14.81 2.13 0.00
N SER A 404 -13.62 2.72 0.12
CA SER A 404 -12.99 3.06 1.39
C SER A 404 -13.13 4.56 1.72
N ASP A 405 -12.51 5.01 2.82
CA ASP A 405 -12.43 6.41 3.22
C ASP A 405 -11.28 7.19 2.54
N LEU A 406 -10.77 6.69 1.40
CA LEU A 406 -9.64 7.32 0.70
C LEU A 406 -10.07 8.40 -0.31
N ALA A 407 -11.34 8.42 -0.74
CA ALA A 407 -11.89 9.57 -1.47
C ALA A 407 -12.33 10.66 -0.49
N ASP A 408 -11.37 11.51 -0.13
CA ASP A 408 -11.59 12.67 0.73
C ASP A 408 -11.65 13.95 -0.13
N ASP A 409 -12.52 14.88 0.25
CA ASP A 409 -12.61 16.21 -0.35
C ASP A 409 -11.84 17.27 0.45
N PHE A 410 -11.40 16.90 1.66
CA PHE A 410 -10.68 17.71 2.63
C PHE A 410 -11.45 18.96 3.10
N SER A 411 -12.76 19.02 2.89
CA SER A 411 -13.61 20.13 3.35
C SER A 411 -13.69 20.24 4.87
N ASN A 412 -13.48 19.13 5.58
CA ASN A 412 -13.57 19.02 7.04
C ASN A 412 -12.19 19.00 7.75
N ILE A 413 -11.12 19.36 7.04
CA ILE A 413 -9.77 19.39 7.61
C ILE A 413 -9.75 20.26 8.89
N PRO A 414 -9.15 19.79 10.01
CA PRO A 414 -8.15 18.72 10.14
C PRO A 414 -8.71 17.31 10.34
N THR A 415 -10.04 17.14 10.39
CA THR A 415 -10.66 15.81 10.50
C THR A 415 -10.75 15.19 9.12
N ARG A 416 -10.30 13.94 8.98
CA ARG A 416 -10.41 13.19 7.72
C ARG A 416 -11.87 13.01 7.32
N GLY A 417 -12.15 13.16 6.04
CA GLY A 417 -13.41 12.81 5.40
C GLY A 417 -13.35 11.43 4.77
N GLY A 418 -14.10 11.28 3.67
CA GLY A 418 -14.32 10.00 3.00
C GLY A 418 -15.20 9.04 3.81
N GLN A 419 -15.87 8.13 3.12
CA GLN A 419 -16.79 7.20 3.76
C GLN A 419 -16.66 5.80 3.16
N PRO A 420 -16.37 4.76 3.96
CA PRO A 420 -16.41 3.39 3.47
C PRO A 420 -17.85 2.93 3.32
N LEU A 421 -18.20 2.36 2.17
CA LEU A 421 -19.56 1.95 1.83
C LEU A 421 -19.55 0.70 0.94
N ILE A 422 -20.59 -0.12 1.05
CA ILE A 422 -20.99 -1.09 0.03
C ILE A 422 -21.77 -0.30 -1.04
N PHE A 423 -21.30 -0.32 -2.28
CA PHE A 423 -21.98 0.37 -3.39
C PHE A 423 -22.53 -0.59 -4.45
N MET A 424 -22.10 -1.84 -4.44
CA MET A 424 -22.64 -2.86 -5.33
C MET A 424 -22.69 -4.23 -4.64
N ILE A 425 -23.79 -4.95 -4.87
CA ILE A 425 -24.01 -6.31 -4.37
C ILE A 425 -24.37 -7.20 -5.55
N GLY A 426 -23.56 -8.21 -5.83
CA GLY A 426 -23.91 -9.31 -6.71
C GLY A 426 -24.50 -10.46 -5.89
N CYS A 427 -25.69 -10.95 -6.23
CA CYS A 427 -26.29 -12.09 -5.56
C CYS A 427 -26.91 -13.06 -6.56
N GLY A 428 -26.51 -14.33 -6.47
CA GLY A 428 -27.08 -15.41 -7.28
C GLY A 428 -27.58 -16.59 -6.45
N HIS A 429 -28.48 -17.36 -7.04
CA HIS A 429 -29.02 -18.59 -6.48
C HIS A 429 -29.49 -19.53 -7.59
N ILE A 430 -29.75 -20.79 -7.24
CA ILE A 430 -30.33 -21.77 -8.16
C ILE A 430 -31.83 -21.86 -7.90
N GLU A 431 -32.63 -21.68 -8.94
CA GLU A 431 -34.08 -21.84 -8.92
C GLU A 431 -34.51 -22.76 -10.06
N ASN A 432 -35.21 -23.86 -9.74
CA ASN A 432 -35.64 -24.87 -10.73
C ASN A 432 -34.50 -25.39 -11.62
N GLY A 433 -33.31 -25.57 -11.04
CA GLY A 433 -32.10 -26.02 -11.76
C GLY A 433 -31.45 -24.96 -12.65
N GLN A 434 -31.92 -23.71 -12.62
CA GLN A 434 -31.34 -22.61 -13.38
C GLN A 434 -30.66 -21.60 -12.47
N TRP A 435 -29.50 -21.09 -12.90
CA TRP A 435 -28.84 -19.97 -12.25
C TRP A 435 -29.66 -18.68 -12.44
N LYS A 436 -30.00 -18.02 -11.33
CA LYS A 436 -30.60 -16.69 -11.28
C LYS A 436 -29.61 -15.75 -10.62
N PHE A 437 -29.38 -14.60 -11.22
CA PHE A 437 -28.47 -13.59 -10.72
C PHE A 437 -29.12 -12.22 -10.75
N LYS A 438 -28.84 -11.41 -9.73
CA LYS A 438 -29.20 -10.00 -9.67
C LYS A 438 -28.04 -9.19 -9.10
N CYS A 439 -27.73 -8.08 -9.77
CA CYS A 439 -26.83 -7.05 -9.27
C CYS A 439 -27.66 -5.88 -8.71
N PHE A 440 -27.22 -5.32 -7.59
CA PHE A 440 -27.79 -4.12 -6.97
C PHE A 440 -26.70 -3.07 -6.93
N VAL A 441 -26.93 -1.92 -7.56
CA VAL A 441 -25.97 -0.81 -7.64
C VAL A 441 -26.57 0.39 -6.91
N ALA A 442 -25.80 1.04 -6.06
CA ALA A 442 -26.23 2.22 -5.32
C ALA A 442 -26.47 3.39 -6.29
N ASP A 443 -27.48 4.21 -6.05
CA ASP A 443 -27.74 5.40 -6.89
C ASP A 443 -26.63 6.46 -6.75
N ALA A 444 -25.98 6.52 -5.60
CA ALA A 444 -24.87 7.40 -5.28
C ALA A 444 -23.98 6.80 -4.18
N ILE A 445 -22.76 7.31 -4.01
CA ILE A 445 -21.85 6.90 -2.94
C ILE A 445 -22.21 7.67 -1.66
N ASN A 446 -23.26 7.22 -0.98
CA ASN A 446 -23.68 7.73 0.32
C ASN A 446 -24.41 6.66 1.14
N GLU A 447 -24.54 6.90 2.44
CA GLU A 447 -25.15 5.97 3.39
C GLU A 447 -26.60 5.60 3.02
N SER A 448 -27.42 6.55 2.60
CA SER A 448 -28.82 6.28 2.22
C SER A 448 -28.92 5.32 1.02
N SER A 449 -28.04 5.47 0.03
CA SER A 449 -28.02 4.59 -1.14
C SER A 449 -27.47 3.20 -0.81
N GLU A 450 -26.50 3.11 0.11
CA GLU A 450 -26.03 1.83 0.67
C GLU A 450 -27.18 1.08 1.37
N ALA A 451 -27.92 1.75 2.25
CA ALA A 451 -29.06 1.13 2.94
C ALA A 451 -30.12 0.62 1.96
N ASN A 452 -30.45 1.43 0.94
CA ASN A 452 -31.41 1.06 -0.10
C ASN A 452 -31.00 -0.22 -0.86
N ILE A 453 -29.73 -0.37 -1.25
CA ILE A 453 -29.31 -1.58 -1.97
C ILE A 453 -29.28 -2.81 -1.07
N ILE A 454 -28.94 -2.64 0.21
CA ILE A 454 -28.98 -3.73 1.20
C ILE A 454 -30.42 -4.19 1.41
N ASP A 455 -31.37 -3.26 1.59
CA ASP A 455 -32.79 -3.59 1.71
C ASP A 455 -33.33 -4.30 0.47
N ASN A 456 -32.94 -3.81 -0.72
CA ASN A 456 -33.31 -4.44 -1.99
C ASN A 456 -32.74 -5.85 -2.14
N TRP A 457 -31.50 -6.07 -1.71
CA TRP A 457 -30.84 -7.37 -1.71
C TRP A 457 -31.51 -8.34 -0.73
N LEU A 458 -31.76 -7.91 0.51
CA LEU A 458 -32.46 -8.70 1.53
C LEU A 458 -33.89 -9.03 1.07
N SER A 459 -34.60 -8.08 0.43
CA SER A 459 -35.93 -8.29 -0.16
C SER A 459 -35.89 -9.33 -1.29
N TYR A 460 -34.86 -9.30 -2.14
CA TYR A 460 -34.68 -10.30 -3.20
C TYR A 460 -34.45 -11.69 -2.62
N MET A 461 -33.59 -11.84 -1.62
CA MET A 461 -33.38 -13.13 -0.95
C MET A 461 -34.65 -13.63 -0.26
N THR A 462 -35.38 -12.73 0.40
CA THR A 462 -36.67 -13.03 1.06
C THR A 462 -37.68 -13.57 0.05
N LYS A 463 -37.85 -12.89 -1.10
CA LYS A 463 -38.73 -13.32 -2.19
C LYS A 463 -38.34 -14.68 -2.75
N ALA A 464 -37.06 -14.90 -3.04
CA ALA A 464 -36.56 -16.18 -3.56
C ALA A 464 -36.74 -17.33 -2.54
N SER A 465 -36.63 -17.04 -1.24
CA SER A 465 -36.86 -18.04 -0.19
C SER A 465 -38.32 -18.44 0.01
N GLY A 466 -39.27 -17.61 -0.44
CA GLY A 466 -40.69 -17.76 -0.13
C GLY A 466 -41.01 -17.65 1.37
N ARG A 467 -40.08 -17.11 2.17
CA ARG A 467 -40.18 -16.96 3.63
C ARG A 467 -40.25 -15.49 4.02
N GLU A 468 -40.57 -15.23 5.28
CA GLU A 468 -40.34 -13.91 5.88
C GLU A 468 -38.83 -13.64 6.05
N ILE A 469 -38.45 -12.36 6.16
CA ILE A 469 -37.05 -11.91 6.27
C ILE A 469 -36.29 -12.59 7.42
N ALA A 470 -36.95 -12.89 8.54
CA ALA A 470 -36.37 -13.64 9.66
C ALA A 470 -35.94 -15.07 9.27
N GLY A 471 -36.60 -15.66 8.26
CA GLY A 471 -36.27 -16.97 7.72
C GLY A 471 -34.89 -17.03 7.04
N LEU A 472 -34.30 -15.89 6.69
CA LEU A 472 -32.95 -15.82 6.11
C LEU A 472 -31.86 -16.29 7.09
N GLN A 473 -32.09 -16.23 8.40
CA GLN A 473 -31.17 -16.76 9.43
C GLN A 473 -30.86 -18.26 9.26
N SER A 474 -31.72 -18.98 8.55
CA SER A 474 -31.55 -20.42 8.29
C SER A 474 -31.02 -20.76 6.90
N THR A 475 -30.94 -19.77 6.00
CA THR A 475 -30.58 -19.96 4.59
C THR A 475 -29.10 -19.61 4.38
N PRO A 476 -28.26 -20.53 3.89
CA PRO A 476 -26.84 -20.25 3.68
C PRO A 476 -26.60 -19.09 2.72
N VAL A 477 -25.72 -18.17 3.13
CA VAL A 477 -25.17 -17.10 2.30
C VAL A 477 -23.68 -17.38 2.11
N ILE A 478 -23.36 -17.99 0.98
CA ILE A 478 -22.03 -18.45 0.60
C ILE A 478 -21.25 -17.27 0.01
N HIS A 479 -20.02 -17.13 0.47
CA HIS A 479 -19.10 -16.09 0.04
C HIS A 479 -17.68 -16.66 -0.04
N TRP A 480 -16.78 -16.03 -0.80
CA TRP A 480 -15.43 -16.57 -0.97
C TRP A 480 -14.63 -16.45 0.33
N SER A 481 -14.52 -15.26 0.93
CA SER A 481 -13.65 -15.04 2.10
C SER A 481 -14.24 -13.99 3.08
N GLN A 482 -13.59 -13.62 4.17
CA GLN A 482 -14.20 -12.76 5.20
C GLN A 482 -14.58 -11.32 4.77
N ALA A 483 -14.36 -10.90 3.52
CA ALA A 483 -14.58 -9.52 3.06
C ALA A 483 -16.05 -9.07 3.19
N GLU A 484 -16.99 -9.88 2.73
CA GLU A 484 -18.42 -9.56 2.74
C GLU A 484 -18.99 -9.45 4.16
N PRO A 485 -18.82 -10.46 5.05
CA PRO A 485 -19.29 -10.33 6.43
C PRO A 485 -18.56 -9.25 7.23
N SER A 486 -17.30 -8.95 6.88
CA SER A 486 -16.58 -7.84 7.52
C SER A 486 -17.19 -6.49 7.15
N SER A 487 -17.46 -6.28 5.86
CA SER A 487 -18.04 -5.03 5.34
C SER A 487 -19.49 -4.85 5.79
N PHE A 488 -20.26 -5.93 5.90
CA PHE A 488 -21.65 -5.88 6.34
C PHE A 488 -21.81 -5.70 7.85
N GLU A 489 -21.11 -6.48 8.68
CA GLU A 489 -21.42 -6.52 10.12
C GLU A 489 -20.23 -6.58 11.09
N LYS A 490 -19.05 -7.12 10.72
CA LYS A 490 -17.98 -7.35 11.72
C LYS A 490 -16.99 -6.21 11.91
N ALA A 491 -16.73 -5.42 10.87
CA ALA A 491 -15.78 -4.30 10.95
C ALA A 491 -16.35 -3.17 11.83
N TYR A 492 -15.46 -2.36 12.40
CA TYR A 492 -15.85 -1.17 13.19
C TYR A 492 -16.72 -0.19 12.39
N ASN A 493 -16.37 0.03 11.12
CA ASN A 493 -17.19 0.79 10.17
C ASN A 493 -17.84 -0.22 9.22
N SER A 494 -18.59 -1.17 9.73
CA SER A 494 -19.44 -2.04 8.91
C SER A 494 -20.75 -1.32 8.56
N ALA A 495 -21.48 -1.81 7.56
CA ALA A 495 -22.79 -1.28 7.20
C ALA A 495 -23.73 -1.28 8.42
N ARG A 496 -23.82 -2.38 9.18
CA ARG A 496 -24.63 -2.41 10.42
C ARG A 496 -24.24 -1.36 11.45
N SER A 497 -22.95 -1.04 11.57
CA SER A 497 -22.51 -0.01 12.52
C SER A 497 -22.91 1.40 12.08
N ARG A 498 -22.92 1.67 10.77
CA ARG A 498 -23.39 2.95 10.22
C ARG A 498 -24.91 3.06 10.31
N HIS A 499 -25.58 1.96 10.02
CA HIS A 499 -27.03 1.82 9.92
C HIS A 499 -27.64 1.21 11.18
N SER A 500 -27.23 1.69 12.36
CA SER A 500 -27.61 1.06 13.64
C SER A 500 -29.11 1.13 13.95
N ALA A 501 -29.84 2.01 13.27
CA ALA A 501 -31.29 2.11 13.37
C ALA A 501 -32.03 1.05 12.53
N ASP A 502 -31.36 0.49 11.51
CA ASP A 502 -31.96 -0.49 10.62
C ASP A 502 -31.96 -1.88 11.26
N SER A 503 -33.08 -2.59 11.09
CA SER A 503 -33.31 -3.89 11.72
C SER A 503 -33.03 -5.04 10.74
N TRP A 504 -31.84 -5.05 10.13
CA TRP A 504 -31.43 -6.13 9.23
C TRP A 504 -31.25 -7.46 9.98
N PRO A 505 -31.68 -8.59 9.37
CA PRO A 505 -31.59 -9.89 10.02
C PRO A 505 -30.14 -10.37 10.12
N ASP A 506 -29.86 -11.25 11.07
CA ASP A 506 -28.64 -12.05 11.05
C ASP A 506 -28.62 -12.98 9.83
N LEU A 507 -27.47 -13.06 9.16
CA LEU A 507 -27.30 -13.91 7.97
C LEU A 507 -26.47 -15.13 8.32
N LYS A 508 -26.81 -16.27 7.72
CA LYS A 508 -26.06 -17.52 7.88
C LYS A 508 -24.88 -17.55 6.91
N TRP A 509 -23.86 -16.74 7.20
CA TRP A 509 -22.62 -16.67 6.42
C TRP A 509 -21.89 -18.02 6.34
N PHE A 510 -21.52 -18.43 5.12
CA PHE A 510 -20.71 -19.61 4.86
C PHE A 510 -19.45 -19.24 4.07
N ASP A 511 -18.32 -19.19 4.79
CA ASP A 511 -16.99 -18.90 4.25
C ASP A 511 -16.44 -20.13 3.52
N PHE A 512 -16.58 -20.16 2.19
CA PHE A 512 -16.21 -21.32 1.38
C PHE A 512 -14.68 -21.53 1.36
N TRP A 513 -13.91 -20.45 1.29
CA TRP A 513 -12.44 -20.52 1.29
C TRP A 513 -11.89 -21.14 2.58
N LYS A 514 -12.39 -20.70 3.73
CA LYS A 514 -11.90 -21.18 5.03
C LYS A 514 -12.43 -22.56 5.38
N LYS A 515 -13.71 -22.82 5.13
CA LYS A 515 -14.37 -24.05 5.58
C LYS A 515 -14.18 -25.24 4.64
N VAL A 516 -13.92 -24.98 3.36
CA VAL A 516 -13.79 -26.03 2.33
C VAL A 516 -12.39 -26.03 1.75
N VAL A 517 -12.01 -24.96 1.04
CA VAL A 517 -10.79 -24.93 0.21
C VAL A 517 -9.52 -25.11 1.05
N THR A 518 -9.37 -24.33 2.12
CA THR A 518 -8.15 -24.39 2.96
C THR A 518 -8.25 -25.39 4.12
N ALA A 519 -9.44 -25.88 4.45
CA ALA A 519 -9.62 -26.94 5.45
C ALA A 519 -9.18 -28.31 4.91
N GLU A 520 -9.39 -28.57 3.62
CA GLU A 520 -9.00 -29.81 2.92
C GLU A 520 -7.67 -29.71 2.15
N PRO A 521 -7.03 -28.55 2.08
CA PRO A 521 -6.19 -28.13 0.96
C PRO A 521 -6.63 -28.56 -0.46
N VAL A 522 -7.74 -28.01 -0.94
CA VAL A 522 -8.12 -28.13 -2.37
C VAL A 522 -7.18 -27.27 -3.19
N VAL A 523 -6.38 -27.85 -4.09
CA VAL A 523 -5.37 -27.16 -4.91
C VAL A 523 -5.58 -27.46 -6.40
N VAL A 524 -5.22 -26.51 -7.26
CA VAL A 524 -5.39 -26.61 -8.71
C VAL A 524 -4.05 -26.35 -9.41
N LYS A 525 -3.68 -27.21 -10.35
CA LYS A 525 -2.48 -27.03 -11.18
C LYS A 525 -2.55 -25.71 -11.94
N GLY A 526 -1.52 -24.89 -11.83
CA GLY A 526 -1.44 -23.53 -12.37
C GLY A 526 -1.80 -22.44 -11.36
N ALA A 527 -2.36 -22.78 -10.19
CA ALA A 527 -2.57 -21.85 -9.09
C ALA A 527 -1.47 -22.04 -8.03
N MET A 528 -0.77 -20.96 -7.70
CA MET A 528 0.26 -20.86 -6.66
C MET A 528 -0.30 -20.39 -5.31
N GLY A 529 -1.53 -19.89 -5.30
CA GLY A 529 -2.28 -19.49 -4.11
C GLY A 529 -3.79 -19.76 -4.22
N PHE A 530 -4.56 -19.16 -3.31
CA PHE A 530 -6.00 -19.39 -3.15
C PHE A 530 -6.87 -18.18 -3.55
N GLY A 531 -6.36 -17.30 -4.41
CA GLY A 531 -7.16 -16.20 -4.94
C GLY A 531 -8.28 -16.74 -5.83
N LEU A 532 -9.50 -16.19 -5.72
CA LEU A 532 -10.64 -16.68 -6.52
C LEU A 532 -10.39 -16.61 -8.03
N LYS A 533 -9.88 -15.46 -8.52
CA LYS A 533 -9.52 -15.27 -9.93
C LYS A 533 -8.46 -16.26 -10.41
N GLU A 534 -7.44 -16.50 -9.59
CA GLU A 534 -6.37 -17.45 -9.88
C GLU A 534 -6.90 -18.89 -9.97
N PHE A 535 -7.71 -19.30 -8.99
CA PHE A 535 -8.39 -20.59 -8.96
C PHE A 535 -9.27 -20.81 -10.18
N ALA A 536 -10.13 -19.84 -10.50
CA ALA A 536 -11.05 -19.95 -11.61
C ALA A 536 -10.33 -20.00 -12.96
N ASN A 537 -9.27 -19.20 -13.15
CA ASN A 537 -8.45 -19.25 -14.36
C ASN A 537 -7.75 -20.61 -14.51
N ALA A 538 -7.23 -21.18 -13.42
CA ALA A 538 -6.62 -22.51 -13.44
C ALA A 538 -7.65 -23.61 -13.77
N LEU A 539 -8.84 -23.58 -13.13
CA LEU A 539 -9.92 -24.52 -13.42
C LEU A 539 -10.40 -24.42 -14.87
N HIS A 540 -10.54 -23.20 -15.40
CA HIS A 540 -10.93 -22.96 -16.78
C HIS A 540 -9.87 -23.46 -17.77
N PHE A 541 -8.59 -23.20 -17.50
CA PHE A 541 -7.47 -23.68 -18.31
C PHE A 541 -7.48 -25.21 -18.46
N HIS A 542 -7.87 -25.93 -17.40
CA HIS A 542 -8.02 -27.40 -17.43
C HIS A 542 -9.40 -27.89 -17.88
N GLY A 543 -10.28 -27.00 -18.35
CA GLY A 543 -11.61 -27.35 -18.87
C GLY A 543 -12.61 -27.84 -17.81
N LEU A 544 -12.38 -27.53 -16.53
CA LEU A 544 -13.22 -27.97 -15.42
C LEU A 544 -14.39 -27.04 -15.13
N ILE A 545 -14.31 -25.79 -15.62
CA ILE A 545 -15.41 -24.83 -15.58
C ILE A 545 -15.52 -24.10 -16.92
N GLU A 546 -16.74 -23.72 -17.28
CA GLU A 546 -17.01 -22.90 -18.47
C GLU A 546 -16.73 -21.41 -18.22
N THR A 547 -16.91 -20.96 -16.97
CA THR A 547 -16.71 -19.56 -16.58
C THR A 547 -15.27 -19.14 -16.78
N ARG A 548 -15.06 -18.13 -17.62
CA ARG A 548 -13.76 -17.49 -17.83
C ARG A 548 -13.77 -16.12 -17.16
N TRP A 549 -12.79 -15.86 -16.31
CA TRP A 549 -12.47 -14.48 -15.93
C TRP A 549 -11.64 -13.88 -17.05
N GLU A 550 -12.26 -13.03 -17.86
CA GLU A 550 -11.51 -12.24 -18.83
C GLU A 550 -10.54 -11.32 -18.07
N GLY A 551 -9.34 -11.16 -18.62
CA GLY A 551 -8.26 -10.35 -18.04
C GLY A 551 -8.53 -8.85 -18.09
N ASN A 552 -9.77 -8.43 -17.82
CA ASN A 552 -10.07 -7.03 -17.64
C ASN A 552 -9.24 -6.53 -16.45
N SER A 553 -8.52 -5.44 -16.70
CA SER A 553 -7.49 -4.80 -15.87
C SER A 553 -7.97 -4.35 -14.48
N LEU A 554 -9.27 -4.48 -14.19
CA LEU A 554 -9.91 -4.03 -12.97
C LEU A 554 -9.81 -5.10 -11.86
N ASP A 555 -8.86 -4.89 -10.95
CA ASP A 555 -8.87 -5.52 -9.63
C ASP A 555 -9.82 -4.75 -8.68
N GLY A 556 -9.94 -5.21 -7.42
CA GLY A 556 -10.85 -4.58 -6.46
C GLY A 556 -10.47 -3.12 -6.13
N LEU A 557 -9.19 -2.75 -6.25
CA LEU A 557 -8.75 -1.37 -6.04
C LEU A 557 -9.11 -0.50 -7.24
N GLY A 558 -8.95 -1.01 -8.46
CA GLY A 558 -9.40 -0.31 -9.67
C GLY A 558 -10.92 -0.15 -9.73
N ALA A 559 -11.69 -1.15 -9.29
CA ALA A 559 -13.14 -1.05 -9.18
C ALA A 559 -13.58 0.04 -8.20
N MET A 560 -12.87 0.17 -7.07
CA MET A 560 -13.08 1.23 -6.08
C MET A 560 -12.83 2.63 -6.66
N VAL A 561 -11.75 2.81 -7.41
CA VAL A 561 -11.43 4.10 -8.06
C VAL A 561 -12.45 4.43 -9.15
N GLY A 562 -12.80 3.44 -9.97
CA GLY A 562 -13.84 3.57 -10.99
C GLY A 562 -15.19 3.96 -10.38
N ALA A 563 -15.53 3.45 -9.19
CA ALA A 563 -16.75 3.84 -8.48
C ALA A 563 -16.73 5.30 -8.01
N TRP A 564 -15.61 5.79 -7.45
CA TRP A 564 -15.47 7.20 -7.09
C TRP A 564 -15.51 8.12 -8.30
N TRP A 565 -14.81 7.77 -9.38
CA TRP A 565 -14.88 8.54 -10.62
C TRP A 565 -16.31 8.59 -11.18
N SER A 566 -16.98 7.43 -11.21
CA SER A 566 -18.36 7.33 -11.68
C SER A 566 -19.33 8.13 -10.80
N HIS A 567 -19.06 8.24 -9.50
CA HIS A 567 -19.87 9.04 -8.59
C HIS A 567 -19.78 10.54 -8.91
N GLU A 568 -18.56 11.07 -9.09
CA GLU A 568 -18.34 12.47 -9.47
C GLU A 568 -19.01 12.80 -10.82
N GLU A 569 -18.90 11.88 -11.79
CA GLU A 569 -19.55 12.04 -13.08
C GLU A 569 -21.08 11.98 -12.99
N ALA A 570 -21.62 11.08 -12.17
CA ALA A 570 -23.04 10.95 -11.91
C ALA A 570 -23.62 12.23 -11.28
N MET A 571 -22.91 12.82 -10.31
CA MET A 571 -23.28 14.11 -9.71
C MET A 571 -23.28 15.23 -10.75
N THR A 572 -22.23 15.31 -11.58
CA THR A 572 -22.09 16.32 -12.64
C THR A 572 -23.22 16.23 -13.66
N ARG A 573 -23.63 15.01 -14.03
CA ARG A 573 -24.70 14.75 -15.00
C ARG A 573 -26.11 14.70 -14.39
N ALA A 574 -26.23 14.80 -13.07
CA ALA A 574 -27.48 14.60 -12.32
C ALA A 574 -28.20 13.27 -12.67
N VAL A 575 -27.42 12.18 -12.73
CA VAL A 575 -27.90 10.82 -12.96
C VAL A 575 -27.48 9.88 -11.82
N THR A 576 -27.99 8.65 -11.81
CA THR A 576 -27.57 7.62 -10.84
C THR A 576 -26.24 7.00 -11.27
N LEU A 577 -25.49 6.45 -10.31
CA LEU A 577 -24.20 5.77 -10.55
C LEU A 577 -24.32 4.68 -11.62
N GLU A 578 -25.41 3.89 -11.59
CA GLU A 578 -25.70 2.83 -12.55
C GLU A 578 -25.76 3.32 -14.01
N LYS A 579 -26.05 4.61 -14.25
CA LYS A 579 -26.13 5.19 -15.59
C LYS A 579 -24.77 5.60 -16.16
N ILE A 580 -23.70 5.58 -15.35
CA ILE A 580 -22.35 5.91 -15.79
C ILE A 580 -21.69 4.64 -16.34
N LYS A 581 -21.06 4.78 -17.51
CA LYS A 581 -20.29 3.72 -18.15
C LYS A 581 -18.81 4.07 -18.05
N LEU A 582 -18.03 3.18 -17.45
CA LEU A 582 -16.57 3.21 -17.52
C LEU A 582 -16.13 2.73 -18.90
#